data_AF-A0A935P695-F1
#
_entry.id   AF-A0A935P695-F1
#
_cell.length_a   1.000
_cell.length_b   1.000
_cell.length_c   1.000
_cell.angle_alpha   90.00
_cell.angle_beta   90.00
_cell.angle_gamma   90.00
#
_symmetry.space_group_name_H-M   'P 1'
#
loop_
_entity.id
_entity.type
_entity.pdbx_description
1 polymer ?
#
loop_
_entity_poly.entity_id
_entity_poly.type
_entity_poly.pdbx_seq_one_letter_code
_entity_poly.pdbx_strand_id
1 'polypeptide(L)' 'MATCRECNDDVEKLVSVKVAGKARKVCEDCADRLREANEVAAESEGVVQRMMEFKGRR' A
#
# COMPACT_ATOMS: atom_id res chain seq x y z
N MET A 1 20.22 -14.51 -1.22
CA MET A 1 19.37 -13.69 -2.10
C MET A 1 18.00 -13.60 -1.45
N ALA A 2 17.31 -12.49 -1.61
CA ALA A 2 16.04 -12.24 -0.96
C ALA A 2 14.95 -12.10 -2.02
N THR A 3 13.93 -12.94 -1.95
CA THR A 3 12.87 -12.96 -2.97
C THR A 3 11.91 -11.80 -2.75
N CYS A 4 11.71 -10.98 -3.78
CA CYS A 4 10.70 -9.93 -3.79
C CYS A 4 9.31 -10.55 -3.74
N ARG A 5 8.47 -10.13 -2.80
CA ARG A 5 7.12 -10.69 -2.61
C ARG A 5 6.09 -10.23 -3.64
N GLU A 6 6.47 -9.32 -4.52
CA GLU A 6 5.62 -8.76 -5.58
C GLU A 6 5.90 -9.47 -6.91
N CYS A 7 7.14 -9.38 -7.41
CA CYS A 7 7.54 -9.99 -8.67
C CYS A 7 8.10 -11.42 -8.55
N ASN A 8 8.37 -11.91 -7.34
CA ASN A 8 9.02 -13.19 -7.06
C ASN A 8 10.46 -13.32 -7.62
N ASP A 9 11.12 -12.20 -7.91
CA ASP A 9 12.54 -12.18 -8.28
C ASP A 9 13.46 -12.26 -7.07
N ASP A 10 14.58 -12.96 -7.23
CA ASP A 10 15.67 -12.97 -6.27
C ASP A 10 16.51 -11.70 -6.42
N VAL A 11 16.43 -10.83 -5.42
CA VAL A 11 17.16 -9.57 -5.38
C VAL A 11 18.15 -9.55 -4.22
N GLU A 12 19.16 -8.71 -4.34
CA GLU A 12 20.21 -8.56 -3.32
C GLU A 12 19.73 -7.67 -2.17
N LYS A 13 18.83 -6.72 -2.47
CA LYS A 13 18.32 -5.72 -1.53
C LYS A 13 16.80 -5.65 -1.59
N LEU A 14 16.18 -5.67 -0.41
CA LEU A 14 14.75 -5.42 -0.22
C LEU A 14 14.57 -4.13 0.58
N VAL A 15 13.69 -3.27 0.11
CA VAL A 15 13.30 -2.04 0.80
C VAL A 15 11.91 -2.21 1.43
N SER A 16 11.69 -1.54 2.56
CA SER A 16 10.38 -1.54 3.23
C SER A 16 9.58 -0.32 2.83
N VAL A 17 8.38 -0.53 2.25
CA VAL A 17 7.40 0.52 1.95
C VAL A 17 6.14 0.32 2.77
N LYS A 18 5.48 1.41 3.16
CA LYS A 18 4.17 1.34 3.84
C LYS A 18 3.08 1.35 2.78
N VAL A 19 2.20 0.34 2.83
CA VAL A 19 1.03 0.20 1.96
C VAL A 19 -0.16 -0.15 2.85
N ALA A 20 -1.22 0.65 2.81
CA ALA A 20 -2.44 0.55 3.60
C ALA A 20 -2.15 0.43 5.10
N GLY A 21 -1.25 1.29 5.60
CA GLY A 21 -0.80 1.28 7.01
C GLY A 21 0.09 0.09 7.39
N LYS A 22 0.37 -0.85 6.47
CA LYS A 22 1.20 -2.04 6.72
C LYS A 22 2.54 -1.93 5.99
N ALA A 23 3.63 -2.25 6.68
CA ALA A 23 4.93 -2.32 6.03
C ALA A 23 5.05 -3.58 5.16
N ARG A 24 5.41 -3.43 3.89
CA ARG A 24 5.75 -4.51 2.96
C ARG A 24 7.22 -4.38 2.54
N LYS A 25 7.92 -5.52 2.50
CA LYS A 25 9.28 -5.61 1.95
C LYS A 25 9.22 -6.09 0.50
N VAL A 26 9.75 -5.28 -0.41
CA VAL A 26 9.81 -5.53 -1.86
C VAL A 26 11.11 -4.98 -2.43
N CYS A 27 11.43 -5.27 -3.70
CA CYS A 27 12.57 -4.64 -4.38
C CYS A 27 12.33 -3.14 -4.62
N GLU A 28 13.38 -2.40 -5.00
CA GLU A 28 13.30 -0.95 -5.28
C GLU A 28 12.26 -0.63 -6.37
N ASP A 29 12.23 -1.40 -7.46
CA ASP A 29 11.25 -1.23 -8.54
C ASP A 29 9.79 -1.36 -8.08
N CYS A 30 9.48 -2.38 -7.28
CA CYS A 30 8.13 -2.60 -6.76
C CYS A 30 7.78 -1.61 -5.64
N ALA A 31 8.78 -1.10 -4.93
CA ALA A 31 8.58 -0.11 -3.88
C ALA A 31 8.04 1.21 -4.42
N ASP A 32 8.59 1.71 -5.53
CA ASP A 32 8.12 2.95 -6.13
C ASP A 32 6.68 2.84 -6.64
N ARG A 33 6.33 1.74 -7.33
CA ARG A 33 4.95 1.47 -7.76
C ARG A 33 3.97 1.40 -6.60
N LEU A 34 4.37 0.75 -5.51
CA LEU A 34 3.52 0.60 -4.33
C LEU A 34 3.35 1.90 -3.54
N ARG A 35 4.33 2.82 -3.57
CA ARG A 35 4.20 4.15 -2.97
C ARG A 35 3.16 4.98 -3.71
N GLU A 36 3.24 5.05 -5.04
CA GLU A 36 2.23 5.75 -5.86
C GLU A 36 0.82 5.18 -5.63
N ALA A 37 0.68 3.85 -5.62
CA ALA A 37 -0.61 3.20 -5.34
C ALA A 37 -1.12 3.49 -3.93
N ASN A 38 -0.23 3.79 -2.97
CA ASN A 38 -0.66 4.03 -1.59
C ASN A 38 -1.25 5.43 -1.35
N GLU A 39 -0.82 6.43 -2.13
CA GLU A 39 -1.42 7.77 -2.10
C GLU A 39 -2.91 7.73 -2.48
N VAL A 40 -3.30 6.80 -3.36
CA VAL A 40 -4.70 6.61 -3.80
C VAL A 40 -5.56 5.93 -2.72
N ALA A 41 -5.01 4.98 -1.97
CA ALA A 41 -5.75 4.23 -0.96
C ALA A 41 -6.13 5.08 0.26
N ALA A 42 -5.27 6.03 0.65
CA ALA A 42 -5.56 6.95 1.74
C ALA A 42 -6.79 7.84 1.47
N GLU A 43 -7.08 8.14 0.20
CA GLU A 43 -8.27 8.92 -0.17
C GLU A 43 -9.56 8.07 -0.08
N SER A 44 -9.47 6.77 -0.35
CA SER A 44 -10.63 5.87 -0.43
C SER A 44 -11.26 5.54 0.93
N GLU A 45 -10.44 5.40 1.99
CA GLU A 45 -10.94 5.12 3.35
C GLU A 45 -11.65 6.33 3.99
N GLY A 46 -11.33 7.55 3.55
CA GLY A 46 -12.00 8.79 3.96
C GLY A 46 -13.38 9.00 3.32
N VAL A 47 -13.66 8.38 2.18
CA VAL A 47 -14.97 8.45 1.50
C VAL A 47 -15.98 7.50 2.14
N VAL A 48 -15.55 6.30 2.53
CA VAL A 48 -16.41 5.30 3.18
C VAL A 48 -16.85 5.74 4.58
N GLN A 49 -15.95 6.34 5.36
CA GLN A 49 -16.31 6.93 6.67
C GLN A 49 -17.32 8.07 6.53
N ARG A 50 -17.14 8.97 5.55
CA ARG A 50 -18.11 10.04 5.26
C ARG A 50 -19.48 9.52 4.80
N MET A 51 -19.53 8.38 4.10
CA MET A 51 -20.81 7.73 3.74
C MET A 51 -21.53 7.13 4.95
N MET A 52 -20.80 6.57 5.92
CA MET A 52 -21.39 6.04 7.15
C MET A 52 -21.91 7.14 8.08
N GLU A 53 -21.19 8.27 8.18
CA GLU A 53 -21.63 9.44 8.97
C GLU A 53 -22.92 10.08 8.42
N PHE A 54 -23.12 10.10 7.10
CA PHE A 54 -24.35 10.61 6.50
C PHE A 54 -25.55 9.65 6.67
N LYS A 55 -25.30 8.34 6.71
CA LYS A 55 -26.36 7.31 6.80
C LYS A 55 -26.85 7.03 8.22
N GLY A 56 -26.08 7.41 9.26
CA GLY A 56 -26.45 7.24 10.68
C GLY A 56 -27.31 8.36 11.29
N ARG A 57 -27.68 9.39 10.54
CA ARG A 57 -28.49 10.54 11.00
C ARG A 57 -29.97 10.44 10.56
N ARG A 58 -30.55 9.25 10.57
CA ARG A 58 -32.00 9.08 10.35
C ARG A 58 -32.57 8.00 11.24
#